data_AF-G3YDT4-F1
#
_entry.id   AF-G3YDT4-F1
#
_cell.length_a   1.000
_cell.length_b   1.000
_cell.length_c   1.000
_cell.angle_alpha   90.00
_cell.angle_beta   90.00
_cell.angle_gamma   90.00
#
_symmetry.space_group_name_H-M   'P 1'
#
loop_
_entity.id
_entity.type
_entity.pdbx_description
1 polymer ?
#
loop_
_entity_poly.entity_id
_entity_poly.type
_entity_poly.pdbx_seq_one_letter_code
_entity_poly.pdbx_strand_id
1 'polypeptide(L)'
;LTIYDPFRPDWDSSWREDPSFPPFKEQVSWEMEKRERADIVLFYFDPGSAAPISLLELGLCMREPGKVVVVCPMGYWKRGNVVVVCERFGVTVVEGLE
;
A
#
# COMPACT_ATOMS: atom_id res chain seq x y z
N LEU A 1 -19.96 -5.41 -0.99
CA LEU A 1 -18.50 -5.30 -0.84
C LEU A 1 -17.94 -4.81 -2.17
N THR A 2 -17.22 -3.70 -2.16
CA THR A 2 -16.53 -3.15 -3.34
C THR A 2 -15.04 -3.24 -3.07
N ILE A 3 -14.26 -3.75 -4.03
CA ILE A 3 -12.80 -3.91 -3.89
C ILE A 3 -12.13 -3.08 -4.97
N TYR A 4 -11.21 -2.20 -4.56
CA TYR A 4 -10.31 -1.51 -5.47
C TYR A 4 -8.97 -2.26 -5.47
N ASP A 5 -8.71 -3.02 -6.52
CA ASP A 5 -7.45 -3.72 -6.71
C ASP A 5 -6.53 -2.86 -7.59
N PRO A 6 -5.38 -2.39 -7.05
CA PRO A 6 -4.43 -1.59 -7.82
C PRO A 6 -3.65 -2.41 -8.86
N PHE A 7 -3.73 -3.75 -8.85
CA PHE A 7 -2.98 -4.59 -9.78
C PHE A 7 -3.34 -4.27 -11.25
N ARG A 8 -2.29 -3.95 -12.03
CA ARG A 8 -2.39 -3.72 -13.47
C ARG A 8 -1.65 -4.80 -14.25
N PRO A 9 -2.35 -5.69 -14.96
CA PRO A 9 -1.71 -6.80 -15.68
C PRO A 9 -0.89 -6.33 -16.90
N ASP A 10 -1.13 -5.12 -17.39
CA ASP A 10 -0.45 -4.48 -18.52
C ASP A 10 0.75 -3.61 -18.10
N TRP A 11 1.06 -3.56 -16.80
CA TRP A 11 2.23 -2.85 -16.28
C TRP A 11 3.50 -3.68 -16.54
N ASP A 12 4.26 -3.28 -17.57
CA ASP A 12 5.51 -3.93 -17.95
C ASP A 12 6.72 -2.98 -17.85
N SER A 13 7.90 -3.49 -18.19
CA SER A 13 9.16 -2.72 -18.12
C SER A 13 9.26 -1.57 -19.12
N SER A 14 8.30 -1.42 -20.04
CA SER A 14 8.25 -0.28 -20.97
C SER A 14 7.63 0.97 -20.33
N TRP A 15 6.90 0.79 -19.23
CA TRP A 15 6.30 1.91 -18.49
C TRP A 15 7.40 2.69 -17.77
N ARG A 16 7.36 4.01 -17.94
CA ARG A 16 8.33 4.92 -17.33
C ARG A 16 7.71 5.55 -16.11
N GLU A 17 8.43 5.55 -15.00
CA GLU A 17 8.11 6.29 -13.78
C GLU A 17 8.35 7.79 -14.02
N ASP A 18 7.50 8.39 -14.87
CA ASP A 18 7.58 9.78 -15.30
C ASP A 18 6.16 10.37 -15.27
N PRO A 19 5.90 11.45 -14.50
CA PRO A 19 4.59 12.10 -14.46
C PRO A 19 4.07 12.63 -15.80
N SER A 20 4.95 12.80 -16.80
CA SER A 20 4.55 13.17 -18.16
C SER A 20 4.11 11.96 -19.01
N PHE A 21 4.37 10.73 -18.57
CA PHE A 21 3.90 9.51 -19.22
C PHE A 21 2.46 9.19 -18.75
N PRO A 22 1.44 9.32 -19.62
CA PRO A 22 0.04 9.27 -19.20
C PRO A 22 -0.36 7.97 -18.48
N PRO A 23 0.02 6.76 -18.94
CA PRO A 23 -0.38 5.53 -18.26
C PRO A 23 0.12 5.45 -16.81
N PHE A 24 1.38 5.84 -16.58
CA PHE A 24 1.95 5.92 -15.24
C PHE A 24 1.17 6.91 -14.36
N LYS A 25 0.96 8.13 -14.86
CA LYS A 25 0.25 9.17 -14.12
C LYS A 25 -1.18 8.76 -13.79
N GLU A 26 -1.88 8.15 -14.74
CA GLU A 26 -3.25 7.66 -14.57
C GLU A 26 -3.33 6.59 -13.49
N GLN A 27 -2.41 5.61 -13.51
CA GLN A 27 -2.38 4.57 -12.49
C GLN A 27 -2.16 5.16 -11.09
N VAL A 28 -1.10 5.96 -10.91
CA VAL A 28 -0.78 6.55 -9.60
C VAL A 28 -1.93 7.44 -9.12
N SER A 29 -2.54 8.22 -10.02
CA SER A 29 -3.69 9.07 -9.65
C SER A 29 -4.91 8.24 -9.26
N TRP A 30 -5.16 7.13 -9.95
CA TRP A 30 -6.25 6.22 -9.63
C TRP A 30 -6.05 5.55 -8.26
N GLU A 31 -4.84 5.07 -7.97
CA GLU A 31 -4.49 4.47 -6.67
C GLU A 31 -4.75 5.46 -5.53
N MET A 32 -4.28 6.70 -5.69
CA MET A 32 -4.52 7.79 -4.74
C MET A 32 -6.02 8.04 -4.52
N GLU A 33 -6.79 8.22 -5.60
CA GLU A 33 -8.22 8.51 -5.52
C GLU A 33 -9.00 7.35 -4.87
N LYS A 34 -8.72 6.10 -5.24
CA LYS A 34 -9.43 4.94 -4.69
C LYS A 34 -9.08 4.70 -3.25
N ARG A 35 -7.83 4.91 -2.85
CA ARG A 35 -7.39 4.83 -1.46
C ARG A 35 -8.08 5.87 -0.58
N GLU A 36 -8.26 7.10 -1.08
CA GLU A 36 -9.02 8.14 -0.37
C GLU A 36 -10.50 7.79 -0.24
N ARG A 37 -11.11 7.19 -1.26
CA ARG A 37 -12.54 6.81 -1.27
C ARG A 37 -12.86 5.54 -0.49
N ALA A 38 -11.87 4.68 -0.23
CA ALA A 38 -12.11 3.41 0.45
C ALA A 38 -12.47 3.64 1.93
N ASP A 39 -13.41 2.83 2.45
CA ASP A 39 -13.73 2.82 3.87
C ASP A 39 -12.60 2.17 4.70
N ILE A 40 -11.91 1.18 4.10
CA ILE A 40 -10.77 0.46 4.66
C ILE A 40 -9.71 0.29 3.57
N VAL A 41 -8.44 0.44 3.95
CA VAL A 41 -7.26 0.21 3.11
C VAL A 41 -6.44 -0.91 3.74
N LEU A 42 -6.31 -2.02 3.01
CA LEU A 42 -5.51 -3.18 3.40
C LEU A 42 -4.13 -3.09 2.74
N PHE A 43 -3.08 -3.06 3.56
CA PHE A 43 -1.70 -3.20 3.10
C PHE A 43 -1.22 -4.62 3.33
N TYR A 44 -0.69 -5.28 2.30
CA TYR A 44 -0.02 -6.56 2.41
C TYR A 44 1.45 -6.42 1.98
N PHE A 45 2.36 -6.49 2.95
CA PHE A 45 3.80 -6.36 2.71
C PHE A 45 4.44 -7.74 2.44
N ASP A 46 4.40 -8.18 1.20
CA ASP A 46 4.94 -9.49 0.77
C ASP A 46 6.46 -9.62 1.04
N PRO A 47 6.95 -10.71 1.67
CA PRO A 47 8.39 -10.94 1.90
C PRO A 47 9.26 -10.98 0.63
N GLY A 48 8.68 -11.32 -0.52
CA GLY A 48 9.33 -11.36 -1.84
C GLY A 48 9.33 -10.01 -2.57
N SER A 49 8.70 -8.97 -2.01
CA SER A 49 8.65 -7.63 -2.60
C SER A 49 9.30 -6.58 -1.69
N ALA A 50 9.97 -5.60 -2.29
CA ALA A 50 10.45 -4.44 -1.53
C ALA A 50 9.28 -3.50 -1.13
N ALA A 51 8.23 -3.42 -1.95
CA ALA A 51 7.05 -2.57 -1.78
C ALA A 51 7.33 -1.12 -1.29
N PRO A 52 8.29 -0.38 -1.88
CA PRO A 52 8.66 0.95 -1.39
C PRO A 52 7.53 1.99 -1.53
N ILE A 53 6.73 1.89 -2.58
CA ILE A 53 5.56 2.78 -2.77
C ILE A 53 4.51 2.50 -1.70
N SER A 54 4.21 1.25 -1.39
CA SER A 54 3.27 0.91 -0.31
C SER A 54 3.72 1.43 1.07
N LEU A 55 5.02 1.56 1.33
CA LEU A 55 5.51 2.22 2.55
C LEU A 55 5.19 3.73 2.57
N LEU A 56 5.32 4.41 1.44
CA LEU A 56 4.93 5.82 1.29
C LEU A 56 3.42 5.98 1.52
N GLU A 57 2.62 5.14 0.87
CA GLU A 57 1.17 5.16 0.97
C GLU A 57 0.67 4.85 2.38
N LEU A 58 1.29 3.87 3.06
CA LEU A 58 1.03 3.58 4.46
C LEU A 58 1.16 4.85 5.31
N GLY A 59 2.26 5.59 5.15
CA GLY A 59 2.49 6.84 5.86
C GLY A 59 1.43 7.92 5.60
N LEU A 60 0.85 7.96 4.40
CA LEU A 60 -0.26 8.87 4.08
C LEU A 60 -1.55 8.45 4.79
N CYS A 61 -1.86 7.15 4.82
CA CYS A 61 -3.09 6.61 5.42
C CYS A 61 -3.07 6.60 6.96
N MET A 62 -1.90 6.63 7.60
CA MET A 62 -1.78 6.69 9.07
C MET A 62 -2.43 7.92 9.70
N ARG A 63 -2.80 8.94 8.90
CA ARG A 63 -3.50 10.14 9.36
C ARG A 63 -5.00 9.95 9.56
N GLU A 64 -5.57 8.83 9.11
CA GLU A 64 -7.00 8.52 9.19
C GLU A 64 -7.23 7.32 10.13
N PRO A 65 -7.52 7.56 11.43
CA PRO A 65 -7.71 6.49 12.40
C PRO A 65 -8.82 5.52 11.99
N GLY A 66 -8.56 4.21 12.12
CA GLY A 66 -9.54 3.15 11.84
C GLY A 66 -9.68 2.74 10.36
N LYS A 67 -8.99 3.41 9.43
CA LYS A 67 -9.05 3.11 8.00
C LYS A 67 -8.04 2.05 7.55
N VAL A 68 -6.99 1.80 8.33
CA VAL A 68 -5.83 1.01 7.87
C VAL A 68 -5.80 -0.36 8.54
N VAL A 69 -5.63 -1.40 7.73
CA VAL A 69 -5.28 -2.76 8.18
C VAL A 69 -3.93 -3.12 7.56
N VAL A 70 -3.00 -3.62 8.36
CA VAL A 70 -1.65 -3.96 7.90
C VAL A 70 -1.38 -5.44 8.13
N VAL A 71 -1.06 -6.14 7.04
CA VAL A 71 -0.51 -7.49 7.06
C VAL A 71 0.97 -7.38 6.70
N CYS A 72 1.84 -7.80 7.62
CA CYS A 72 3.27 -7.76 7.42
C CYS A 72 3.89 -9.06 7.94
N PRO A 73 3.94 -10.11 7.10
CA PRO A 73 4.51 -11.39 7.46
C PRO A 73 5.97 -11.28 7.89
N MET A 74 6.41 -12.27 8.66
CA MET A 74 7.83 -12.46 8.95
C MET A 74 8.62 -12.57 7.63
N GLY A 75 9.74 -11.85 7.53
CA GLY A 75 10.61 -11.85 6.35
C GLY A 75 10.50 -10.59 5.48
N TYR A 76 9.47 -9.76 5.61
CA TYR A 76 9.47 -8.46 4.93
C TYR A 76 10.65 -7.59 5.43
N TRP A 77 11.48 -7.11 4.50
CA TRP A 77 12.78 -6.50 4.80
C TRP A 77 12.71 -5.22 5.66
N LYS A 78 11.56 -4.53 5.67
CA LYS A 78 11.28 -3.37 6.53
C LYS A 78 10.27 -3.65 7.64
N ARG A 79 9.98 -4.92 7.97
CA ARG A 79 9.00 -5.30 9.00
C ARG A 79 9.17 -4.52 10.30
N GLY A 80 10.38 -4.44 10.84
CA GLY A 80 10.62 -3.70 12.09
C GLY A 80 10.21 -2.23 12.03
N ASN A 81 10.39 -1.56 10.88
CA ASN A 81 9.94 -0.18 10.69
C ASN A 81 8.41 -0.11 10.61
N VAL A 82 7.79 -1.01 9.84
CA VAL A 82 6.32 -1.08 9.71
C VAL A 82 5.68 -1.27 11.08
N VAL A 83 6.16 -2.22 11.88
CA VAL A 83 5.63 -2.51 13.22
C VAL A 83 5.74 -1.29 14.14
N VAL A 84 6.93 -0.71 14.29
CA VAL A 84 7.15 0.44 15.18
C VAL A 84 6.31 1.65 14.78
N VAL A 85 6.17 1.91 13.47
CA VAL A 85 5.32 2.99 12.98
C VAL A 85 3.85 2.70 13.27
N CYS A 86 3.35 1.52 12.92
CA CYS A 86 1.95 1.17 13.13
C CYS A 86 1.58 1.21 14.63
N GLU A 87 2.43 0.70 15.52
CA GLU A 87 2.25 0.80 16.98
C GLU A 87 2.12 2.25 17.44
N ARG A 88 2.96 3.15 16.92
CA ARG A 88 2.92 4.59 17.26
C ARG A 88 1.59 5.26 16.87
N PHE A 89 0.94 4.77 15.82
CA PHE A 89 -0.34 5.30 15.33
C PHE A 89 -1.54 4.45 15.78
N GLY A 90 -1.34 3.44 16.63
CA GLY A 90 -2.41 2.57 17.13
C GLY A 90 -3.01 1.65 16.06
N VAL A 91 -2.26 1.34 15.00
CA VAL A 91 -2.66 0.43 13.92
C VAL A 91 -2.15 -0.98 14.21
N THR A 92 -3.06 -1.96 14.20
CA THR A 92 -2.71 -3.37 14.39
C THR A 92 -2.01 -3.92 13.15
N VAL A 93 -0.90 -4.62 13.38
CA VAL A 93 -0.18 -5.39 12.35
C VAL A 93 -0.40 -6.88 12.60
N VAL A 94 -0.89 -7.58 11.59
CA VAL A 94 -1.04 -9.05 11.60
C VAL A 94 -0.02 -9.71 10.69
N GLU A 95 0.23 -11.01 10.88
CA GLU A 95 1.25 -11.74 10.11
C GLU A 95 0.68 -12.47 8.87
N GLY A 96 -0.64 -12.63 8.79
CA GLY A 96 -1.33 -13.33 7.70
C GLY A 96 -2.78 -12.88 7.52
N LEU A 97 -3.44 -13.45 6.51
CA LEU A 97 -4.82 -13.13 6.09
C LEU A 97 -5.86 -14.17 6.57
N GLU A 98 -5.53 -14.96 7.60
CA GLU A 98 -6.37 -16.06 8.12
C GLU A 98 -7.73 -15.62 8.68
#